data_AF-A0A9P1CVV9-F1
#
_entry.id   AF-A0A9P1CVV9-F1
#
_cell.length_a   1.000
_cell.length_b   1.000
_cell.length_c   1.000
_cell.angle_alpha   90.00
_cell.angle_beta   90.00
_cell.angle_gamma   90.00
#
_symmetry.space_group_name_H-M   'P 1'
#
loop_
_entity.id
_entity.type
_entity.pdbx_description
1 polymer ?
#
loop_
_entity_poly.entity_id
_entity_poly.type
_entity_poly.pdbx_seq_one_letter_code
_entity_poly.pdbx_strand_id
1 'polypeptide(L)'
;MKAQELHIGTVRQYRCAQTRINHMSEDAVKEGRTDNYDEFIKVDIDACDEAKFKCPRNTSNSKSLEGNWRPQLHLHGSLVWGVAECYYVLEPDMAKDASTEATILCKALDDANEILQKRSTTMPGNIILEVGWVPKMFKTCL
;
A
#
# COMPACT_ATOMS: atom_id res chain seq x y z
N MET A 1 -6.13 32.95 -3.93
CA MET A 1 -6.96 32.20 -4.89
C MET A 1 -6.14 31.37 -5.88
N LYS A 2 -5.16 31.94 -6.62
CA LYS A 2 -4.38 31.19 -7.63
C LYS A 2 -3.68 29.89 -7.15
N ALA A 3 -3.14 29.87 -5.93
CA ALA A 3 -2.42 28.69 -5.41
C ALA A 3 -3.34 27.50 -5.11
N GLN A 4 -4.57 27.76 -4.62
CA GLN A 4 -5.53 26.72 -4.30
C GLN A 4 -6.08 26.06 -5.57
N GLU A 5 -6.40 26.86 -6.59
CA GLU A 5 -6.85 26.35 -7.89
C GLU A 5 -5.77 25.50 -8.57
N LEU A 6 -4.51 25.96 -8.53
CA LEU A 6 -3.38 25.20 -9.05
C LEU A 6 -3.24 23.86 -8.31
N HIS A 7 -3.26 23.87 -6.97
CA HIS A 7 -3.18 22.65 -6.16
C HIS A 7 -4.30 21.66 -6.49
N ILE A 8 -5.55 22.13 -6.54
CA ILE A 8 -6.71 21.29 -6.90
C ILE A 8 -6.54 20.74 -8.33
N GLY A 9 -6.05 21.55 -9.26
CA GLY A 9 -5.74 21.14 -10.64
C GLY A 9 -4.72 19.99 -10.67
N THR A 10 -3.59 20.15 -9.98
CA THR A 10 -2.55 19.12 -9.88
C THR A 10 -3.07 17.83 -9.25
N VAL A 11 -3.81 17.91 -8.14
CA VAL A 11 -4.39 16.73 -7.48
C VAL A 11 -5.36 16.01 -8.42
N ARG A 12 -6.19 16.73 -9.17
CA ARG A 12 -7.11 16.13 -10.15
C ARG A 12 -6.35 15.44 -11.28
N GLN A 13 -5.33 16.10 -11.85
CA GLN A 13 -4.51 15.52 -12.92
C GLN A 13 -3.81 14.24 -12.46
N TYR A 14 -3.20 14.28 -11.27
CA TYR A 14 -2.59 13.11 -10.65
C TYR A 14 -3.60 11.98 -10.45
N ARG A 15 -4.80 12.27 -9.92
CA ARG A 15 -5.86 11.26 -9.76
C ARG A 15 -6.28 10.64 -11.10
N CYS A 16 -6.42 11.45 -12.16
CA CYS A 16 -6.73 10.93 -13.50
C CYS A 16 -5.64 9.98 -14.01
N ALA A 17 -4.36 10.33 -13.80
CA ALA A 17 -3.25 9.46 -14.16
C ALA A 17 -3.28 8.15 -13.35
N GLN A 18 -3.48 8.24 -12.03
CA GLN A 18 -3.59 7.08 -11.15
C GLN A 18 -4.71 6.12 -11.59
N THR A 19 -5.92 6.64 -11.82
CA THR A 19 -7.04 5.83 -12.31
C THR A 19 -6.70 5.11 -13.61
N ARG A 20 -6.00 5.76 -14.54
CA ARG A 20 -5.57 5.13 -15.79
C ARG A 20 -4.56 4.01 -15.54
N ILE A 21 -3.55 4.25 -14.70
CA ILE A 21 -2.51 3.25 -14.38
C ILE A 21 -3.14 2.05 -13.67
N ASN A 22 -4.10 2.28 -12.77
CA ASN A 22 -4.84 1.24 -12.07
C ASN A 22 -5.54 0.30 -13.06
N HIS A 23 -6.33 0.84 -13.99
CA HIS A 23 -7.01 0.02 -15.01
C HIS A 23 -6.02 -0.73 -15.91
N MET A 24 -4.91 -0.09 -16.30
CA MET A 24 -3.88 -0.75 -17.10
C MET A 24 -3.24 -1.95 -16.36
N SER A 25 -2.98 -1.80 -15.06
CA SER A 25 -2.50 -2.91 -14.22
C SER A 25 -3.54 -4.03 -14.11
N GLU A 26 -4.81 -3.70 -13.89
CA GLU A 26 -5.89 -4.68 -13.81
C GLU A 26 -6.06 -5.46 -15.11
N ASP A 27 -5.97 -4.76 -16.25
CA ASP A 27 -6.01 -5.37 -17.57
C ASP A 27 -4.81 -6.30 -17.81
N ALA A 28 -3.64 -5.95 -17.28
CA ALA A 28 -2.41 -6.74 -17.40
C ALA A 28 -2.47 -8.09 -16.70
N VAL A 29 -3.30 -8.19 -15.65
CA VAL A 29 -3.39 -9.38 -14.79
C VAL A 29 -4.68 -10.18 -14.96
N LYS A 30 -5.42 -9.95 -16.06
CA LYS A 30 -6.61 -10.75 -16.40
C LYS A 30 -6.27 -12.22 -16.58
N GLU A 31 -7.24 -13.08 -16.26
CA GLU A 31 -7.12 -14.53 -16.35
C GLU A 31 -6.71 -14.98 -17.76
N GLY A 32 -5.74 -15.89 -17.85
CA GLY A 32 -5.25 -16.45 -19.12
C GLY A 32 -4.30 -15.56 -19.93
N ARG A 33 -3.94 -14.36 -19.46
CA ARG A 33 -2.86 -13.56 -20.08
C ARG A 33 -1.49 -14.15 -19.78
N THR A 34 -0.73 -14.46 -20.82
CA THR A 34 0.57 -15.16 -20.69
C THR A 34 1.74 -14.43 -21.36
N ASP A 35 1.46 -13.33 -22.08
CA ASP A 35 2.40 -12.54 -22.87
C ASP A 35 2.52 -11.09 -22.37
N ASN A 36 2.42 -10.88 -21.05
CA ASN A 36 2.36 -9.55 -20.43
C ASN A 36 3.71 -9.04 -19.89
N TYR A 37 4.84 -9.53 -20.41
CA TYR A 37 6.18 -9.16 -19.91
C TYR A 37 6.50 -7.67 -20.11
N ASP A 38 6.04 -7.07 -21.21
CA ASP A 38 6.20 -5.64 -21.50
C ASP A 38 5.19 -4.75 -20.76
N GLU A 39 4.24 -5.35 -20.05
CA GLU A 39 3.26 -4.64 -19.23
C GLU A 39 3.78 -4.45 -17.80
N PHE A 40 2.96 -3.83 -16.96
CA PHE A 40 3.32 -3.56 -15.57
C PHE A 40 2.22 -3.99 -14.61
N ILE A 41 2.64 -4.27 -13.38
CA ILE A 41 1.76 -4.40 -12.23
C ILE A 41 1.95 -3.21 -11.31
N LYS A 42 0.85 -2.61 -10.88
CA LYS A 42 0.86 -1.50 -9.94
C LYS A 42 0.66 -2.03 -8.51
N VAL A 43 1.50 -1.56 -7.60
CA VAL A 43 1.40 -1.86 -6.17
C VAL A 43 1.33 -0.56 -5.38
N ASP A 44 0.26 -0.38 -4.63
CA ASP A 44 0.12 0.74 -3.69
C ASP A 44 0.42 0.22 -2.28
N ILE A 45 1.44 0.76 -1.64
CA ILE A 45 1.76 0.46 -0.24
C ILE A 45 1.31 1.64 0.60
N ASP A 46 0.39 1.34 1.52
CA ASP A 46 -0.02 2.27 2.55
C ASP A 46 0.46 1.72 3.90
N ALA A 47 1.51 2.35 4.41
CA ALA A 47 1.81 2.24 5.83
C ALA A 47 0.72 3.03 6.55
N CYS A 48 -0.42 2.38 6.82
CA CYS A 48 -1.47 2.92 7.67
C CYS A 48 -0.79 3.52 8.90
N ASP A 49 -0.83 4.85 9.02
CA ASP A 49 -0.31 5.58 10.18
C ASP A 49 -0.65 4.77 11.42
N GLU A 50 0.40 4.32 12.12
CA GLU A 50 0.39 3.51 13.33
C GLU A 50 -1.03 3.30 13.82
N ALA A 51 -1.62 2.14 13.55
CA ALA A 51 -3.01 1.87 13.87
C ALA A 51 -3.25 2.45 15.27
N LYS A 52 -4.06 3.52 15.37
CA LYS A 52 -4.23 4.29 16.63
C LYS A 52 -4.76 3.42 17.77
N PHE A 53 -5.01 2.16 17.47
CA PHE A 53 -5.46 1.06 18.27
C PHE A 53 -4.25 0.36 18.91
N LYS A 54 -4.02 0.68 20.18
CA LYS A 54 -3.34 -0.21 21.12
C LYS A 54 -3.98 -1.61 21.05
N CYS A 55 -3.19 -2.67 21.13
CA CYS A 55 -3.70 -4.04 21.09
C CYS A 55 -4.90 -4.24 22.05
N PRO A 56 -6.04 -4.81 21.60
CA PRO A 56 -7.22 -4.98 22.43
C PRO A 56 -6.94 -5.95 23.59
N ARG A 57 -7.43 -5.62 24.79
CA ARG A 57 -7.37 -6.53 25.93
C ARG A 57 -8.59 -7.42 25.92
N ASN A 58 -8.39 -8.73 25.78
CA ASN A 58 -9.45 -9.72 25.90
C ASN A 58 -9.78 -9.98 27.39
N THR A 59 -10.18 -8.94 28.12
CA THR A 59 -10.48 -9.00 29.56
C THR A 59 -11.73 -8.19 29.87
N SER A 60 -12.60 -8.70 30.74
CA SER A 60 -13.84 -8.03 31.16
C SER A 60 -13.64 -6.68 31.85
N ASN A 61 -12.44 -6.41 32.40
CA ASN A 61 -12.11 -5.19 33.12
C ASN A 61 -11.15 -4.26 32.34
N SER A 62 -11.35 -4.15 31.02
CA SER A 62 -10.48 -3.38 30.12
C SER A 62 -10.36 -1.89 30.49
N LYS A 63 -11.39 -1.31 31.12
CA LYS A 63 -11.44 0.11 31.54
C LYS A 63 -10.50 0.43 32.71
N SER A 64 -10.41 -0.45 33.71
CA SER A 64 -9.50 -0.22 34.85
C SER A 64 -8.02 -0.27 34.46
N LEU A 65 -7.70 -0.95 33.36
CA LEU A 65 -6.33 -1.14 32.86
C LEU A 65 -5.96 -0.12 31.78
N GLU A 66 -6.81 0.86 31.47
CA GLU A 66 -6.62 1.79 30.35
C GLU A 66 -5.24 2.47 30.36
N GLY A 67 -4.76 2.86 31.55
CA GLY A 67 -3.46 3.52 31.77
C GLY A 67 -2.25 2.60 31.70
N ASN A 68 -2.43 1.27 31.73
CA ASN A 68 -1.29 0.34 31.62
C ASN A 68 -0.76 0.34 30.18
N TRP A 69 0.56 0.12 30.05
CA TRP A 69 1.23 -0.04 28.77
C TRP A 69 0.53 -1.09 27.89
N ARG A 70 0.53 -0.86 26.58
CA ARG A 70 0.03 -1.77 25.57
C ARG A 70 0.95 -1.70 24.35
N PRO A 71 1.23 -2.85 23.71
CA PRO A 71 1.90 -2.84 22.43
C PRO A 71 1.02 -2.12 21.40
N GLN A 72 1.67 -1.32 20.56
CA GLN A 72 1.06 -0.76 19.38
C GLN A 72 1.02 -1.84 18.30
N LEU A 73 -0.11 -1.97 17.61
CA LEU A 73 -0.22 -2.86 16.46
C LEU A 73 0.24 -2.10 15.22
N HIS A 74 1.21 -2.66 14.52
CA HIS A 74 1.67 -2.15 13.24
C HIS A 74 0.93 -2.91 12.14
N LEU A 75 0.12 -2.20 11.37
CA LEU A 75 -0.64 -2.75 10.25
C LEU A 75 -0.16 -2.07 8.97
N HIS A 76 0.22 -2.86 7.98
CA HIS A 76 0.55 -2.37 6.65
C HIS A 76 -0.43 -2.94 5.62
N GLY A 77 -0.96 -2.04 4.79
CA GLY A 77 -1.77 -2.40 3.64
C GLY A 77 -0.92 -2.38 2.38
N SER A 78 -1.09 -3.39 1.52
CA SER A 78 -0.53 -3.41 0.18
C SER A 78 -1.62 -3.82 -0.81
N LEU A 79 -1.91 -2.95 -1.76
CA LEU A 79 -2.87 -3.21 -2.83
C LEU A 79 -2.13 -3.52 -4.12
N VAL A 80 -2.21 -4.77 -4.56
CA VAL A 80 -1.71 -5.22 -5.86
C VAL A 80 -2.88 -5.17 -6.85
N TRP A 81 -2.89 -4.15 -7.71
CA TRP A 81 -4.03 -3.82 -8.55
C TRP A 81 -4.43 -4.98 -9.48
N GLY A 82 -5.69 -5.40 -9.37
CA GLY A 82 -6.28 -6.51 -10.12
C GLY A 82 -5.99 -7.91 -9.56
N VAL A 83 -5.16 -8.02 -8.53
CA VAL A 83 -4.74 -9.33 -7.99
C VAL A 83 -5.25 -9.53 -6.56
N ALA A 84 -4.78 -8.70 -5.62
CA ALA A 84 -4.98 -8.93 -4.20
C ALA A 84 -4.86 -7.63 -3.38
N GLU A 85 -5.56 -7.63 -2.25
CA GLU A 85 -5.38 -6.64 -1.19
C GLU A 85 -4.84 -7.38 0.04
N CYS A 86 -3.64 -7.00 0.47
CA CYS A 86 -2.87 -7.68 1.49
C CYS A 86 -2.77 -6.80 2.74
N TYR A 87 -3.01 -7.42 3.90
CA TYR A 87 -2.94 -6.77 5.20
C TYR A 87 -1.96 -7.52 6.09
N TYR A 88 -0.86 -6.87 6.48
CA TYR A 88 0.20 -7.47 7.27
C TYR A 88 0.24 -6.86 8.67
N VAL A 89 0.11 -7.72 9.68
CA VAL A 89 0.33 -7.35 11.08
C VAL A 89 1.77 -7.66 11.42
N LEU A 90 2.49 -6.63 11.85
CA LEU A 90 3.90 -6.74 12.23
C LEU A 90 4.04 -6.80 13.75
N GLU A 91 5.18 -7.29 14.21
CA GLU A 91 5.50 -7.34 15.62
C GLU A 91 5.49 -5.94 16.25
N PRO A 92 5.04 -5.84 17.52
CA PRO A 92 5.19 -4.61 18.27
C PRO A 92 6.67 -4.26 18.39
N ASP A 93 6.99 -2.97 18.34
CA ASP A 93 8.36 -2.42 18.43
C ASP A 93 9.25 -2.64 17.20
N MET A 94 8.73 -3.21 16.10
CA MET A 94 9.48 -3.28 14.85
C MET A 94 9.64 -1.90 14.19
N ALA A 95 10.83 -1.59 13.69
CA ALA A 95 11.14 -0.32 13.06
C ALA A 95 10.36 -0.13 11.75
N LYS A 96 9.81 1.09 11.56
CA LYS A 96 9.14 1.51 10.33
C LYS A 96 10.14 2.16 9.40
N ASP A 97 11.03 1.34 8.88
CA ASP A 97 12.03 1.76 7.92
C ASP A 97 11.73 1.21 6.53
N ALA A 98 12.55 1.62 5.56
CA ALA A 98 12.45 1.15 4.20
C ALA A 98 12.65 -0.38 4.08
N SER A 99 13.33 -1.02 5.03
CA SER A 99 13.53 -2.47 5.03
C SER A 99 12.24 -3.22 5.34
N THR A 100 11.45 -2.72 6.29
CA THR A 100 10.10 -3.22 6.57
C THR A 100 9.19 -3.07 5.35
N GLU A 101 9.18 -1.90 4.71
CA GLU A 101 8.36 -1.66 3.50
C GLU A 101 8.79 -2.56 2.32
N ALA A 102 10.09 -2.75 2.10
CA ALA A 102 10.59 -3.64 1.08
C ALA A 102 10.20 -5.11 1.35
N THR A 103 10.22 -5.53 2.62
CA THR A 103 9.79 -6.89 3.01
C THR A 103 8.31 -7.10 2.70
N ILE A 104 7.47 -6.11 3.01
CA ILE A 104 6.03 -6.13 2.70
C ILE A 104 5.80 -6.18 1.19
N LEU A 105 6.52 -5.36 0.41
CA LEU A 105 6.44 -5.36 -1.04
C LEU A 105 6.76 -6.74 -1.61
N CYS A 106 7.89 -7.34 -1.21
CA CYS A 106 8.28 -8.67 -1.68
C CYS A 106 7.21 -9.71 -1.32
N LYS A 107 6.70 -9.68 -0.08
CA LYS A 107 5.66 -10.63 0.34
C LYS A 107 4.37 -10.46 -0.46
N ALA A 108 3.95 -9.23 -0.74
CA ALA A 108 2.77 -8.94 -1.54
C ALA A 108 2.92 -9.42 -2.99
N LEU A 109 4.12 -9.28 -3.57
CA LEU A 109 4.43 -9.80 -4.90
C LEU A 109 4.45 -11.34 -4.92
N ASP A 110 4.99 -11.99 -3.89
CA ASP A 110 4.94 -13.46 -3.78
C ASP A 110 3.49 -13.95 -3.72
N ASP A 111 2.67 -13.35 -2.85
CA ASP A 111 1.24 -13.67 -2.74
C ASP A 111 0.49 -13.42 -4.06
N ALA A 112 0.80 -12.31 -4.74
CA ALA A 112 0.24 -12.00 -6.04
C ALA A 112 0.63 -13.04 -7.10
N ASN A 113 1.89 -13.45 -7.15
CA ASN A 113 2.38 -14.47 -8.08
C ASN A 113 1.66 -15.81 -7.87
N GLU A 114 1.48 -16.23 -6.62
CA GLU A 114 0.71 -17.45 -6.32
C GLU A 114 -0.74 -17.36 -6.82
N ILE A 115 -1.38 -16.21 -6.69
CA ILE A 115 -2.74 -15.98 -7.19
C ILE A 115 -2.77 -15.98 -8.72
N LEU A 116 -1.80 -15.33 -9.37
CA LEU A 116 -1.71 -15.28 -10.84
C LEU A 116 -1.46 -16.67 -11.44
N GLN A 117 -0.60 -17.47 -10.81
CA GLN A 117 -0.39 -18.85 -11.23
C GLN A 117 -1.68 -19.69 -11.16
N LYS A 118 -2.49 -19.51 -10.11
CA LYS A 118 -3.81 -20.16 -10.00
C LYS A 118 -4.78 -19.69 -11.09
N ARG A 119 -4.62 -18.47 -11.60
CA ARG A 119 -5.38 -17.89 -12.73
C ARG A 119 -4.80 -18.23 -14.10
N SER A 120 -3.77 -19.07 -14.19
CA SER A 120 -3.05 -19.33 -15.45
C SER A 120 -2.57 -18.05 -16.14
N THR A 121 -2.22 -17.04 -15.35
CA THR A 121 -1.73 -15.73 -15.80
C THR A 121 -0.28 -15.56 -15.37
N THR A 122 0.53 -14.93 -16.22
CA THR A 122 1.93 -14.59 -15.88
C THR A 122 2.02 -13.27 -15.14
N MET A 123 3.02 -13.10 -14.29
CA MET A 123 3.30 -11.82 -13.66
C MET A 123 3.90 -10.84 -14.68
N PRO A 124 3.42 -9.58 -14.76
CA PRO A 124 4.03 -8.56 -15.61
C PRO A 124 5.50 -8.31 -15.26
N GLY A 125 6.33 -7.97 -16.25
CA GLY A 125 7.77 -7.81 -16.08
C GLY A 125 8.18 -6.50 -15.37
N ASN A 126 7.30 -5.51 -15.33
CA ASN A 126 7.56 -4.20 -14.74
C ASN A 126 6.67 -3.94 -13.53
N ILE A 127 7.16 -3.14 -12.58
CA ILE A 127 6.42 -2.78 -11.37
C ILE A 127 6.33 -1.26 -11.30
N ILE A 128 5.12 -0.74 -11.05
CA ILE A 128 4.90 0.65 -10.64
C ILE A 128 4.57 0.64 -9.15
N LEU A 129 5.41 1.29 -8.36
CA LEU A 129 5.25 1.39 -6.93
C LEU A 129 4.68 2.78 -6.56
N GLU A 130 3.54 2.81 -5.89
CA GLU A 130 3.04 4.00 -5.21
C GLU A 130 3.21 3.80 -3.70
N VAL A 131 4.08 4.59 -3.09
CA VAL A 131 4.25 4.65 -1.64
C VAL A 131 3.63 5.94 -1.14
N GLY A 132 2.77 5.85 -0.11
CA GLY A 132 2.00 6.97 0.42
C GLY A 132 2.81 8.27 0.53
N TRP A 133 2.47 9.26 -0.30
CA TRP A 133 3.14 10.56 -0.30
C TRP A 133 2.43 11.53 0.65
N VAL A 134 3.07 11.87 1.76
CA VAL A 134 2.76 13.12 2.48
C VAL A 134 3.50 14.25 1.76
N PRO A 135 2.81 15.30 1.28
CA PRO A 135 3.49 16.49 0.80
C PRO A 135 4.28 17.14 1.93
N LYS A 136 5.57 16.80 2.05
CA LYS A 136 6.52 17.73 2.64
C LYS A 136 6.61 18.88 1.64
N MET A 137 5.82 19.93 1.88
CA MET A 137 6.05 21.23 1.28
C MET A 137 7.55 21.51 1.40
N PHE A 138 8.25 21.52 0.27
CA PHE A 138 9.57 22.11 0.18
C PHE A 138 9.41 23.56 0.62
N LYS A 139 9.72 23.85 1.90
CA LYS A 139 10.16 25.18 2.29
C LYS A 139 11.52 25.35 1.63
N THR A 140 11.54 25.92 0.43
CA THR A 140 12.71 26.65 -0.05
C THR A 140 12.97 27.76 0.96
N CYS A 141 13.89 27.52 1.89
CA CYS A 141 14.61 28.58 2.56
C CYS A 141 15.56 29.18 1.51
N LEU A 142 15.13 30.30 0.93
CA LEU A 142 16.03 31.36 0.48
C LEU A 142 15.98 32.46 1.53
#